data_AF-A0A6A3KYA3-F1
#
_entry.id   AF-A0A6A3KYA3-F1
#
_cell.length_a   1.000
_cell.length_b   1.000
_cell.length_c   1.000
_cell.angle_alpha   90.00
_cell.angle_beta   90.00
_cell.angle_gamma   90.00
#
_symmetry.space_group_name_H-M   'P 1'
#
loop_
_entity.id
_entity.type
_entity.pdbx_description
1 polymer ?
#
loop_
_entity_poly.entity_id
_entity_poly.type
_entity_poly.pdbx_seq_one_letter_code
_entity_poly.pdbx_strand_id
1 'polypeptide(L)'
;MAGTIAKFYPELPDRQYNGRRVLIYSWRRSLHKIVAACAVPSEAKKKKARGQGVATVLPTSVELKLVRWVGDLRDEGVPVTP
;
A
#
# COMPACT_ATOMS: atom_id res chain seq x y z
N MET A 1 -14.76 1.44 -22.23
CA MET A 1 -14.06 0.61 -21.21
C MET A 1 -13.43 -0.63 -21.81
N ALA A 2 -14.18 -1.47 -22.52
CA ALA A 2 -13.61 -2.65 -23.19
C ALA A 2 -12.47 -2.31 -24.14
N GLY A 3 -12.64 -1.30 -25.01
CA GLY A 3 -11.56 -0.82 -25.89
C GLY A 3 -10.34 -0.27 -25.15
N THR A 4 -10.51 0.30 -23.95
CA THR A 4 -9.39 0.74 -23.10
C THR A 4 -8.60 -0.46 -22.60
N ILE A 5 -9.28 -1.49 -22.10
CA ILE A 5 -8.61 -2.70 -21.62
C ILE A 5 -7.94 -3.43 -22.78
N ALA A 6 -8.60 -3.58 -23.93
CA ALA A 6 -8.00 -4.21 -25.11
C ALA A 6 -6.75 -3.46 -25.60
N LYS A 7 -6.76 -2.12 -25.58
CA LYS A 7 -5.62 -1.30 -26.01
C LYS A 7 -4.43 -1.38 -25.05
N PHE A 8 -4.67 -1.31 -23.73
CA PHE A 8 -3.60 -1.21 -22.72
C PHE A 8 -3.22 -2.53 -22.05
N TYR A 9 -4.06 -3.55 -22.19
CA TYR A 9 -3.86 -4.90 -21.66
C TYR A 9 -4.31 -5.95 -22.70
N PRO A 10 -3.67 -6.00 -23.87
CA PRO A 10 -4.08 -6.90 -24.96
C PRO A 10 -3.99 -8.38 -24.58
N GLU A 11 -3.03 -8.74 -23.73
CA GLU A 11 -2.79 -10.12 -23.28
C GLU A 11 -3.50 -10.45 -21.95
N LEU A 12 -4.48 -9.66 -21.55
CA LEU A 12 -5.16 -9.88 -20.26
C LEU A 12 -6.03 -11.14 -20.32
N PRO A 13 -5.82 -12.12 -19.41
CA PRO A 13 -6.69 -13.29 -19.35
C PRO A 13 -8.13 -12.90 -18.97
N ASP A 14 -9.13 -13.55 -19.57
CA ASP A 14 -10.55 -13.25 -19.34
C ASP A 14 -10.93 -13.28 -17.86
N ARG A 15 -10.38 -14.23 -17.09
CA ARG A 15 -10.60 -14.33 -15.64
C ARG A 15 -10.19 -13.06 -14.87
N GLN A 16 -9.27 -12.26 -15.41
CA GLN A 16 -8.78 -11.02 -14.79
C GLN A 16 -9.47 -9.77 -15.32
N TYR A 17 -10.28 -9.88 -16.37
CA TYR A 17 -10.92 -8.75 -17.04
C TYR A 17 -11.76 -7.92 -16.07
N ASN A 18 -12.63 -8.58 -15.30
CA ASN A 18 -13.52 -7.89 -14.36
C ASN A 18 -12.73 -7.15 -13.27
N GLY A 19 -11.66 -7.75 -12.73
CA GLY A 19 -10.79 -7.10 -11.76
C GLY A 19 -10.13 -5.84 -12.35
N ARG A 20 -9.59 -5.94 -13.57
CA ARG A 20 -8.99 -4.80 -14.27
C ARG A 20 -10.01 -3.70 -14.56
N ARG A 21 -11.22 -4.09 -14.98
CA ARG A 21 -12.33 -3.18 -15.24
C ARG A 21 -12.69 -2.38 -13.99
N VAL A 22 -12.88 -3.05 -12.87
CA VAL A 22 -13.19 -2.40 -11.58
C VAL A 22 -12.06 -1.45 -11.15
N LEU A 23 -10.81 -1.86 -11.31
CA LEU A 23 -9.65 -1.04 -10.95
C LEU A 23 -9.58 0.27 -11.76
N ILE A 24 -9.71 0.20 -13.09
CA ILE A 24 -9.68 1.39 -13.95
C ILE A 24 -10.87 2.33 -13.63
N TYR A 25 -12.06 1.79 -13.31
CA TYR A 25 -13.18 2.62 -12.84
C TYR A 25 -12.89 3.28 -11.50
N SER A 26 -12.19 2.60 -10.59
CA SER A 26 -11.73 3.19 -9.32
C SER A 26 -10.76 4.35 -9.56
N TRP A 27 -9.79 4.19 -10.46
CA TRP A 27 -8.87 5.26 -10.86
C TRP A 27 -9.59 6.45 -11.47
N ARG A 28 -10.57 6.20 -12.35
CA ARG A 28 -11.39 7.27 -12.94
C ARG A 28 -12.16 8.04 -11.87
N ARG A 29 -12.77 7.37 -10.90
CA ARG A 29 -13.46 8.02 -9.76
C ARG A 29 -12.50 8.83 -8.89
N SER A 30 -11.27 8.38 -8.75
CA SER A 30 -10.24 8.98 -7.88
C SER A 30 -9.22 9.84 -8.65
N LEU A 31 -9.52 10.24 -9.89
CA LEU A 31 -8.57 10.90 -10.78
C LEU A 31 -7.98 12.18 -10.18
N HIS A 32 -8.82 13.00 -9.53
CA HIS A 32 -8.38 14.22 -8.84
C HIS A 32 -7.29 13.93 -7.79
N LYS A 33 -7.41 12.83 -7.03
CA LYS A 33 -6.40 12.42 -6.03
C LYS A 33 -5.10 11.98 -6.67
N ILE A 34 -5.20 11.26 -7.79
CA ILE A 34 -4.01 10.79 -8.53
C ILE A 34 -3.24 11.98 -9.09
N VAL A 35 -3.93 12.93 -9.72
CA VAL A 35 -3.31 14.15 -10.27
C VAL A 35 -2.67 14.99 -9.17
N ALA A 36 -3.35 15.17 -8.03
CA ALA A 36 -2.80 15.88 -6.89
C ALA A 36 -1.52 15.21 -6.33
N ALA A 37 -1.50 13.87 -6.24
CA ALA A 37 -0.31 13.14 -5.81
C ALA A 37 0.85 13.28 -6.81
N CYS A 38 0.57 13.27 -8.12
CA CYS A 38 1.59 13.47 -9.15
C CYS A 38 2.20 14.88 -9.14
N ALA A 39 1.51 15.89 -8.59
CA ALA A 39 2.05 17.24 -8.45
C ALA A 39 3.15 17.34 -7.38
N VAL A 40 3.23 16.37 -6.46
CA VAL A 40 4.24 16.33 -5.40
C VAL A 40 5.39 15.40 -5.80
N PRO A 41 6.65 15.88 -5.95
CA PRO A 41 7.76 15.07 -6.48
C PRO A 41 8.06 13.78 -5.70
N SER A 42 7.86 13.79 -4.38
CA SER A 42 8.05 12.61 -3.52
C SER A 42 6.94 11.57 -3.68
N GLU A 43 5.72 12.00 -3.98
CA GLU A 43 4.56 11.12 -4.18
C GLU A 43 4.45 10.62 -5.63
N ALA A 44 4.88 11.43 -6.61
CA ALA A 44 4.85 11.09 -8.03
C ALA A 44 5.64 9.81 -8.37
N LYS A 45 6.68 9.49 -7.59
CA LYS A 45 7.47 8.26 -7.75
C LYS A 45 6.75 7.01 -7.23
N LYS A 46 5.66 7.16 -6.46
CA LYS A 46 4.97 6.04 -5.82
C LYS A 46 3.97 5.40 -6.77
N LYS A 47 4.00 4.07 -6.83
CA LYS A 47 3.05 3.27 -7.64
C LYS A 47 1.71 3.02 -6.96
N LYS A 48 1.59 3.33 -5.66
CA LYS A 48 0.37 3.20 -4.86
C LYS A 48 0.30 4.31 -3.81
N ALA A 49 -0.82 5.03 -3.80
CA ALA A 49 -1.20 5.87 -2.65
C ALA A 49 -1.75 4.97 -1.55
N ARG A 50 -1.19 5.06 -0.34
CA ARG A 50 -1.74 4.43 0.86
C ARG A 50 -2.50 5.50 1.64
N GLY A 51 -3.62 5.12 2.25
CA GLY A 51 -4.34 6.04 3.14
C GLY A 51 -3.44 6.48 4.29
N GLN A 52 -3.55 7.74 4.70
CA GLN A 52 -2.96 8.21 5.94
C GLN A 52 -3.53 7.35 7.08
N GLY A 53 -2.67 6.78 7.94
CA GLY A 53 -3.08 5.82 8.97
C GLY A 53 -3.11 4.35 8.54
N VAL A 54 -2.83 4.02 7.27
CA VAL A 54 -2.54 2.63 6.82
C VAL A 54 -1.04 2.31 6.94
N ALA A 55 -0.27 3.21 7.54
CA ALA A 55 1.08 2.90 7.98
C ALA A 55 0.98 1.87 9.11
N THR A 56 1.81 0.83 9.06
CA THR A 56 2.04 -0.13 10.14
C THR A 56 2.79 0.54 11.29
N VAL A 57 2.38 1.74 11.69
CA VAL A 57 2.91 2.42 12.86
C VAL A 57 2.06 1.95 14.01
N LEU A 58 2.68 1.17 14.89
CA LEU A 58 2.04 0.72 16.11
C LEU A 58 1.78 1.95 16.99
N PRO A 59 0.65 2.03 17.70
CA PRO A 59 0.49 3.04 18.73
C PRO A 59 1.65 2.96 19.73
N THR A 60 2.08 4.08 20.29
CA THR A 60 3.20 4.15 21.25
C THR A 60 3.01 3.17 22.41
N SER A 61 1.77 2.93 22.85
CA SER A 61 1.46 1.95 23.90
C SER A 61 1.79 0.51 23.51
N VAL A 62 1.66 0.17 22.23
CA VAL A 62 2.00 -1.15 21.69
C VAL A 62 3.51 -1.26 21.45
N GLU A 63 4.15 -0.19 20.96
CA GLU A 63 5.62 -0.14 20.85
C GLU A 63 6.30 -0.33 22.22
N LEU A 64 5.79 0.33 23.26
CA LEU A 64 6.29 0.17 24.63
C LEU A 64 6.14 -1.26 25.16
N LYS A 65 5.05 -1.95 24.80
CA LYS A 65 4.87 -3.37 25.17
C LYS A 65 5.89 -4.26 24.47
N LEU A 66 6.16 -4.01 23.18
CA LEU A 66 7.19 -4.75 22.44
C LEU A 66 8.59 -4.50 23.00
N VAL A 67 8.91 -3.25 23.36
CA VAL A 67 10.21 -2.92 23.97
C VAL A 67 10.41 -3.63 25.31
N ARG A 68 9.38 -3.65 26.16
CA ARG A 68 9.43 -4.39 27.44
C ARG A 68 9.65 -5.88 27.20
N TRP A 69 8.85 -6.48 26.32
CA TRP A 69 8.97 -7.90 26.00
C TRP A 69 10.35 -8.27 25.43
N VAL A 70 10.92 -7.43 24.56
CA VAL A 70 12.28 -7.63 24.06
C VAL A 70 13.33 -7.48 25.16
N GLY A 71 13.11 -6.59 26.13
CA GLY A 71 13.93 -6.46 27.33
C GLY A 71 13.91 -7.73 28.17
N ASP A 72 12.72 -8.24 28.49
CA ASP A 72 12.54 -9.48 29.26
C ASP A 72 13.27 -10.66 28.60
N LEU A 73 13.18 -10.79 27.27
CA LEU A 73 13.90 -11.83 26.53
C LEU A 73 15.43 -11.69 26.61
N ARG A 74 15.96 -10.46 26.61
CA ARG A 74 17.40 -10.23 26.77
C ARG A 74 17.86 -10.57 28.19
N ASP A 75 17.05 -10.27 29.19
CA ASP A 75 17.32 -10.62 30.58
C ASP A 75 17.31 -12.14 30.80
N GLU A 76 16.48 -12.87 30.06
CA GLU A 76 16.47 -14.34 30.00
C GLU A 76 17.63 -14.94 29.18
N GLY A 77 18.51 -14.11 28.63
CA GLY A 77 19.68 -14.54 27.85
C GLY A 77 19.35 -14.99 26.42
N VAL A 78 18.15 -14.68 25.91
CA VAL A 78 17.76 -14.99 24.54
C VAL A 78 18.47 -14.02 23.58
N PRO A 79 19.19 -14.51 22.55
CA PRO A 79 19.85 -13.65 21.60
C PRO A 79 18.83 -12.96 20.68
N VAL A 80 18.52 -11.70 20.99
CA VAL A 80 17.68 -10.84 20.14
C VAL A 80 18.56 -9.96 19.27
N THR A 81 18.35 -9.98 17.96
CA THR A 81 19.08 -9.16 16.98
C THR A 81 18.92 -7.67 17.30
N PRO A 82 19.99 -6.84 17.23
CA PRO A 82 19.92 -5.39 17.42
C PRO A 82 19.01 -4.68 16.41
#